data_AF-A0A7K6NBY4-F1
#
_entry.id   AF-A0A7K6NBY4-F1
#
_cell.length_a   1.000
_cell.length_b   1.000
_cell.length_c   1.000
_cell.angle_alpha   90.00
_cell.angle_beta   90.00
_cell.angle_gamma   90.00
#
_symmetry.space_group_name_H-M   'P 1'
#
loop_
_entity.id
_entity.type
_entity.pdbx_description
1 polymer ?
#
loop_
_entity_poly.entity_id
_entity_poly.type
_entity_poly.pdbx_seq_one_letter_code
_entity_poly.pdbx_strand_id
1 'polypeptide(L)'
;MAGDFSLLAAVSLLSAFQQSYFAWLVGKSRKKHKVMPPAVTGAPEFDRTFRAQQNCVEFYPVFLTTLWTAGWFFNQELASLLGLLYVFARYKYFHGYAQSVKGRLTGFYLNLIILTCLTTLGAAGIVNSFLDEYLDSSFMKKIRKMF
;
A
#
# COMPACT_ATOMS: atom_id res chain seq x y z
N MET A 1 -23.36 -0.27 7.63
CA MET A 1 -22.49 0.79 8.19
C MET A 1 -21.14 0.27 8.72
N ALA A 2 -21.07 -0.71 9.64
CA ALA A 2 -19.77 -1.27 10.07
C ALA A 2 -19.23 -2.41 9.17
N GLY A 3 -20.13 -3.16 8.50
CA GLY A 3 -19.74 -4.25 7.59
C GLY A 3 -19.08 -3.77 6.30
N ASP A 4 -19.53 -2.62 5.78
CA ASP A 4 -19.23 -2.10 4.43
C ASP A 4 -17.78 -1.64 4.23
N PHE A 5 -16.98 -1.55 5.31
CA PHE A 5 -15.55 -1.19 5.23
C PHE A 5 -14.66 -2.09 6.07
N SER A 6 -15.22 -3.19 6.60
CA SER A 6 -14.52 -4.13 7.49
C SER A 6 -13.24 -4.70 6.86
N LEU A 7 -13.27 -5.05 5.56
CA LEU A 7 -12.10 -5.56 4.84
C LEU A 7 -10.98 -4.53 4.69
N LEU A 8 -11.31 -3.28 4.34
CA LEU A 8 -10.32 -2.19 4.21
C LEU A 8 -9.69 -1.86 5.56
N ALA A 9 -10.51 -1.84 6.62
CA ALA A 9 -10.05 -1.63 7.99
C ALA A 9 -9.11 -2.75 8.45
N ALA A 10 -9.45 -4.02 8.17
CA ALA A 10 -8.62 -5.16 8.50
C ALA A 10 -7.26 -5.10 7.78
N VAL A 11 -7.24 -4.79 6.48
CA VAL A 11 -6.00 -4.62 5.71
C VAL A 11 -5.19 -3.42 6.22
N SER A 12 -5.85 -2.32 6.58
CA SER A 12 -5.20 -1.13 7.14
C SER A 12 -4.50 -1.49 8.46
N LEU A 13 -5.18 -2.17 9.38
CA LEU A 13 -4.59 -2.63 10.65
C LEU A 13 -3.41 -3.59 10.40
N LEU A 14 -3.59 -4.59 9.54
CA LEU A 14 -2.52 -5.53 9.19
C LEU A 14 -1.27 -4.81 8.66
N SER A 15 -1.47 -3.83 7.77
CA SER A 15 -0.38 -3.03 7.21
C SER A 15 0.30 -2.15 8.28
N ALA A 16 -0.46 -1.60 9.23
CA ALA A 16 0.08 -0.82 10.34
C ALA A 16 0.93 -1.69 11.29
N PHE A 17 0.49 -2.92 11.57
CA PHE A 17 1.29 -3.91 12.30
C PHE A 17 2.59 -4.24 11.56
N GLN A 18 2.55 -4.41 10.23
CA GLN A 18 3.74 -4.63 9.43
C GLN A 18 4.74 -3.46 9.53
N GLN A 19 4.28 -2.21 9.48
CA GLN A 19 5.15 -1.04 9.62
C GLN A 19 5.81 -0.98 10.99
N SER A 20 5.05 -1.28 12.05
CA SER A 20 5.57 -1.39 13.41
C SER A 20 6.62 -2.50 13.53
N TYR A 21 6.38 -3.65 12.88
CA TYR A 21 7.33 -4.76 12.82
C TYR A 21 8.64 -4.37 12.12
N PHE A 22 8.58 -3.66 10.99
CA PHE A 22 9.78 -3.17 10.31
C PHE A 22 10.55 -2.16 11.16
N ALA A 23 9.86 -1.25 11.85
CA ALA A 23 10.50 -0.32 12.78
C ALA A 23 11.22 -1.06 13.92
N TRP A 24 10.60 -2.11 14.47
CA TRP A 24 11.23 -2.96 15.48
C TRP A 24 12.48 -3.69 14.94
N LEU A 25 12.46 -4.18 13.69
CA LEU A 25 13.63 -4.79 13.05
C LEU A 25 14.78 -3.78 12.87
N VAL A 26 14.47 -2.52 12.53
CA VAL A 26 15.49 -1.46 12.53
C VAL A 26 16.06 -1.26 13.94
N GLY A 27 15.22 -1.24 14.98
CA GLY A 27 15.66 -1.16 16.37
C GLY A 27 16.60 -2.31 16.77
N LYS A 28 16.30 -3.54 16.33
CA LYS A 28 17.20 -4.69 16.50
C LYS A 28 18.52 -4.51 15.74
N SER A 29 18.47 -4.04 14.51
CA SER A 29 19.66 -3.80 13.68
C SER A 29 20.56 -2.71 14.29
N ARG A 30 19.98 -1.63 14.84
CA ARG A 30 20.72 -0.60 15.61
C ARG A 30 21.49 -1.21 16.76
N LYS A 31 20.86 -2.07 17.56
CA LYS A 31 21.51 -2.76 18.68
C LYS A 31 22.64 -3.67 18.19
N LYS A 32 22.39 -4.47 17.13
CA LYS A 32 23.37 -5.39 16.54
C LYS A 32 24.64 -4.68 16.05
N HIS A 33 24.46 -3.54 15.36
CA HIS A 33 25.55 -2.79 14.75
C HIS A 33 26.04 -1.60 15.59
N LYS A 34 25.57 -1.47 16.84
CA LYS A 34 25.92 -0.39 17.77
C LYS A 34 25.73 1.03 17.18
N VAL A 35 24.70 1.23 16.36
CA VAL A 35 24.38 2.52 15.75
C VAL A 35 23.46 3.32 16.68
N MET A 36 24.06 4.21 17.46
CA MET A 36 23.34 5.08 18.40
C MET A 36 22.59 6.19 17.66
N PRO A 37 21.31 6.46 18.00
CA PRO A 37 20.62 7.67 17.52
C PRO A 37 21.42 8.94 17.89
N PRO A 38 21.44 9.99 17.04
CA PRO A 38 20.65 10.18 15.82
C PRO A 38 21.27 9.57 14.54
N ALA A 39 22.36 8.80 14.65
CA ALA A 39 23.06 8.29 13.47
C ALA A 39 22.14 7.37 12.63
N VAL A 40 22.20 7.53 11.31
CA VAL A 40 21.44 6.76 10.32
C VAL A 40 22.33 6.03 9.31
N THR A 41 23.63 5.98 9.59
CA THR A 41 24.66 5.31 8.79
C THR A 41 25.49 4.40 9.70
N GLY A 42 25.86 3.22 9.20
CA GLY A 42 26.65 2.25 9.93
C GLY A 42 27.14 1.12 9.03
N ALA A 43 27.04 -0.13 9.51
CA ALA A 43 27.38 -1.29 8.70
C ALA A 43 26.42 -1.41 7.49
N PRO A 44 26.88 -1.91 6.32
CA PRO A 44 26.02 -2.02 5.13
C PRO A 44 24.69 -2.76 5.34
N GLU A 45 24.65 -3.75 6.24
CA GLU A 45 23.42 -4.46 6.63
C GLU A 45 22.44 -3.55 7.37
N PHE A 46 22.93 -2.71 8.29
CA PHE A 46 22.14 -1.70 8.97
C PHE A 46 21.58 -0.68 7.98
N ASP A 47 22.44 -0.12 7.12
CA ASP A 47 22.03 0.89 6.13
C ASP A 47 20.90 0.36 5.24
N ARG A 48 21.02 -0.88 4.74
CA ARG A 48 19.97 -1.50 3.94
C ARG A 48 18.67 -1.71 4.72
N THR A 49 18.76 -2.20 5.96
CA THR A 49 17.57 -2.43 6.81
C THR A 49 16.85 -1.11 7.12
N PHE A 50 17.61 -0.07 7.47
CA PHE A 50 17.09 1.27 7.72
C PHE A 50 16.44 1.87 6.46
N ARG A 51 17.11 1.80 5.31
CA ARG A 51 16.57 2.29 4.03
C ARG A 51 15.34 1.51 3.56
N ALA A 52 15.28 0.20 3.82
CA ALA A 52 14.12 -0.61 3.52
C ALA A 52 12.90 -0.14 4.32
N GLN A 53 13.06 0.09 5.62
CA GLN A 53 12.00 0.61 6.50
C GLN A 53 11.55 2.01 6.08
N GLN A 54 12.51 2.92 5.82
CA GLN A 54 12.22 4.29 5.42
C GLN A 54 11.40 4.33 4.13
N ASN A 55 11.79 3.55 3.11
CA ASN A 55 11.02 3.47 1.86
C ASN A 55 9.61 2.92 2.08
N CYS A 56 9.44 1.92 2.95
CA CYS A 56 8.10 1.43 3.29
C CYS A 56 7.25 2.52 3.95
N VAL A 57 7.83 3.42 4.75
CA VAL A 57 7.12 4.56 5.35
C VAL A 57 6.76 5.61 4.31
N GLU A 58 7.67 5.97 3.41
CA GLU A 58 7.44 6.99 2.38
C GLU A 58 6.26 6.65 1.45
N PHE A 59 6.08 5.37 1.14
CA PHE A 59 4.97 4.91 0.30
C PHE A 59 3.68 4.59 1.08
N TYR A 60 3.73 4.54 2.41
CA TYR A 60 2.58 4.14 3.21
C TYR A 60 1.38 5.10 3.09
N PRO A 61 1.57 6.44 3.06
CA PRO A 61 0.47 7.36 2.79
C PRO A 61 -0.16 7.13 1.42
N VAL A 62 0.66 6.92 0.38
CA VAL A 62 0.18 6.65 -0.99
C VAL A 62 -0.67 5.37 -1.01
N PHE A 63 -0.19 4.32 -0.34
CA PHE A 63 -0.95 3.08 -0.20
C PHE A 63 -2.29 3.30 0.50
N LEU A 64 -2.32 3.94 1.67
CA LEU A 64 -3.56 4.15 2.40
C LEU A 64 -4.56 5.00 1.60
N THR A 65 -4.12 6.10 1.00
CA THR A 65 -4.98 6.94 0.16
C THR A 65 -5.58 6.12 -0.98
N THR A 66 -4.75 5.41 -1.74
CA THR A 66 -5.23 4.64 -2.91
C THR A 66 -6.09 3.43 -2.53
N LEU A 67 -5.78 2.74 -1.43
CA LEU A 67 -6.60 1.64 -0.89
C LEU A 67 -8.00 2.13 -0.54
N TRP A 68 -8.10 3.21 0.23
CA TRP A 68 -9.39 3.73 0.67
C TRP A 68 -10.18 4.35 -0.48
N THR A 69 -9.52 5.08 -1.38
CA THR A 69 -10.18 5.63 -2.57
C THR A 69 -10.71 4.51 -3.48
N ALA A 70 -9.91 3.48 -3.77
CA ALA A 70 -10.37 2.35 -4.59
C ALA A 70 -11.48 1.54 -3.91
N GLY A 71 -11.37 1.31 -2.60
CA GLY A 71 -12.37 0.56 -1.85
C GLY A 71 -13.69 1.30 -1.70
N TRP A 72 -13.66 2.62 -1.56
CA TRP A 72 -14.85 3.45 -1.39
C TRP A 72 -15.58 3.73 -2.71
N PHE A 73 -14.83 4.07 -3.76
CA PHE A 73 -15.42 4.54 -5.02
C PHE A 73 -15.55 3.46 -6.10
N PHE A 74 -14.88 2.31 -5.95
CA PHE A 74 -14.87 1.26 -6.98
C PHE A 74 -15.39 -0.08 -6.46
N ASN A 75 -14.59 -0.80 -5.67
CA ASN A 75 -14.98 -2.10 -5.12
C ASN A 75 -14.13 -2.46 -3.89
N GLN A 76 -14.80 -2.72 -2.77
CA GLN A 76 -14.15 -2.97 -1.49
C GLN A 76 -13.34 -4.28 -1.49
N GLU A 77 -13.87 -5.36 -2.05
CA GLU A 77 -13.26 -6.69 -2.03
C GLU A 77 -11.97 -6.71 -2.86
N LEU A 78 -12.01 -6.15 -4.07
CA LEU A 78 -10.87 -6.06 -4.98
C LEU A 78 -9.78 -5.15 -4.40
N ALA A 79 -10.14 -3.99 -3.85
CA ALA A 79 -9.18 -3.10 -3.19
C ALA A 79 -8.52 -3.80 -1.99
N SER A 80 -9.29 -4.55 -1.21
CA SER A 80 -8.76 -5.31 -0.06
C SER A 80 -7.82 -6.44 -0.49
N LEU A 81 -8.16 -7.17 -1.56
CA LEU A 81 -7.28 -8.20 -2.13
C LEU A 81 -5.95 -7.60 -2.60
N LEU A 82 -5.99 -6.50 -3.35
CA LEU A 82 -4.79 -5.77 -3.77
C LEU A 82 -4.01 -5.25 -2.57
N GLY A 83 -4.69 -4.82 -1.51
CA GLY A 83 -4.05 -4.39 -0.27
C GLY A 83 -3.34 -5.52 0.48
N LEU A 84 -3.88 -6.75 0.49
CA LEU A 84 -3.17 -7.92 1.01
C LEU A 84 -1.93 -8.24 0.17
N LEU A 85 -2.04 -8.16 -1.16
CA LEU A 85 -0.89 -8.33 -2.05
C LEU A 85 0.17 -7.25 -1.81
N TYR A 86 -0.22 -6.01 -1.50
CA TYR A 86 0.70 -4.93 -1.15
C TYR A 86 1.48 -5.26 0.13
N VAL A 87 0.79 -5.72 1.18
CA VAL A 87 1.43 -6.16 2.44
C VAL A 87 2.43 -7.29 2.16
N PHE A 88 2.08 -8.27 1.33
CA PHE A 88 3.00 -9.34 0.92
C PHE A 88 4.21 -8.81 0.14
N ALA A 89 3.98 -7.92 -0.83
CA ALA A 89 5.02 -7.31 -1.63
C ALA A 89 6.00 -6.49 -0.77
N ARG A 90 5.49 -5.73 0.21
CA ARG A 90 6.30 -5.02 1.21
C ARG A 90 7.12 -5.95 2.09
N TYR A 91 6.56 -7.07 2.52
CA TYR A 91 7.31 -8.10 3.24
C TYR A 91 8.50 -8.61 2.42
N LYS A 92 8.27 -8.97 1.15
CA LYS A 92 9.32 -9.42 0.22
C LYS A 92 10.36 -8.33 -0.05
N TYR A 93 9.93 -7.10 -0.30
CA TYR A 93 10.81 -5.95 -0.51
C TYR A 93 11.73 -5.75 0.69
N PHE A 94 11.17 -5.69 1.90
CA PHE A 94 11.93 -5.39 3.11
C PHE A 94 13.02 -6.43 3.38
N HIS A 95 12.64 -7.71 3.42
CA HIS A 95 13.58 -8.79 3.74
C HIS A 95 14.60 -9.00 2.61
N GLY A 96 14.17 -8.88 1.36
CA GLY A 96 15.07 -8.93 0.21
C GLY A 96 16.10 -7.81 0.25
N TYR A 97 15.70 -6.59 0.61
CA TYR A 97 16.60 -5.45 0.70
C TYR A 97 17.58 -5.57 1.87
N ALA A 98 17.12 -6.00 3.05
CA ALA A 98 17.98 -6.24 4.21
C ALA A 98 19.13 -7.20 3.86
N GLN A 99 18.83 -8.27 3.11
CA GLN A 99 19.82 -9.24 2.65
C GLN A 99 20.78 -8.64 1.59
N SER A 100 20.25 -8.03 0.52
CA SER A 100 21.07 -7.45 -0.54
C SER A 100 20.37 -6.32 -1.29
N VAL A 101 21.15 -5.44 -1.93
CA VAL A 101 20.60 -4.34 -2.73
C VAL A 101 19.75 -4.86 -3.91
N LYS A 102 20.16 -5.95 -4.56
CA LYS A 102 19.42 -6.56 -5.68
C LYS A 102 18.17 -7.29 -5.22
N GLY A 103 18.18 -7.88 -4.02
CA GLY A 103 17.06 -8.64 -3.45
C GLY A 103 15.78 -7.81 -3.26
N ARG A 104 15.88 -6.47 -3.23
CA ARG A 104 14.72 -5.57 -3.11
C ARG A 104 13.85 -5.52 -4.37
N LEU A 105 14.42 -5.81 -5.55
CA LEU A 105 13.80 -5.42 -6.84
C LEU A 105 12.46 -6.11 -7.08
N THR A 106 12.35 -7.43 -6.82
CA THR A 106 11.11 -8.18 -7.05
C THR A 106 9.94 -7.63 -6.22
N GLY A 107 10.17 -7.40 -4.92
CA GLY A 107 9.15 -6.81 -4.05
C GLY A 107 8.85 -5.34 -4.40
N PHE A 108 9.84 -4.61 -4.92
CA PHE A 108 9.67 -3.22 -5.34
C PHE A 108 8.75 -3.11 -6.56
N TYR A 109 9.01 -3.86 -7.63
CA TYR A 109 8.18 -3.85 -8.83
C TYR A 109 6.76 -4.33 -8.57
N LEU A 110 6.61 -5.38 -7.74
CA LEU A 110 5.30 -5.85 -7.34
C LEU A 110 4.50 -4.76 -6.62
N ASN A 111 5.14 -4.01 -5.71
CA ASN A 111 4.52 -2.86 -5.05
C ASN A 111 4.08 -1.77 -6.04
N LEU A 112 4.92 -1.43 -7.03
CA LEU A 112 4.59 -0.42 -8.03
C LEU A 112 3.36 -0.82 -8.86
N ILE A 113 3.29 -2.08 -9.30
CA ILE A 113 2.16 -2.60 -10.06
C ILE A 113 0.88 -2.49 -9.21
N ILE A 114 0.92 -2.96 -7.96
CA ILE A 114 -0.25 -2.95 -7.07
C ILE A 114 -0.74 -1.52 -6.79
N LEU A 115 0.17 -0.59 -6.49
CA LEU A 115 -0.17 0.81 -6.26
C LEU A 115 -0.76 1.47 -7.51
N THR A 116 -0.22 1.15 -8.69
CA THR A 116 -0.77 1.64 -9.96
C THR A 116 -2.18 1.11 -10.16
N CYS A 117 -2.42 -0.19 -9.93
CA CYS A 117 -3.76 -0.77 -10.00
C CYS A 117 -4.74 -0.10 -9.03
N LEU A 118 -4.39 0.05 -7.76
CA LEU A 118 -5.24 0.73 -6.76
C LEU A 118 -5.54 2.17 -7.18
N THR A 119 -4.53 2.91 -7.67
CA THR A 119 -4.71 4.28 -8.15
C THR A 119 -5.67 4.36 -9.33
N THR A 120 -5.51 3.48 -10.32
CA THR A 120 -6.38 3.43 -11.51
C THR A 120 -7.81 3.07 -11.14
N LEU A 121 -8.02 2.10 -10.24
CA LEU A 121 -9.36 1.73 -9.77
C LEU A 121 -10.01 2.88 -9.00
N GLY A 122 -9.27 3.54 -8.10
CA GLY A 122 -9.76 4.70 -7.37
C GLY A 122 -10.12 5.87 -8.30
N ALA A 123 -9.26 6.17 -9.28
CA ALA A 123 -9.54 7.21 -10.27
C ALA A 123 -10.77 6.88 -11.13
N ALA A 124 -10.90 5.64 -11.60
CA ALA A 124 -12.07 5.19 -12.36
C ALA A 124 -13.36 5.31 -11.54
N GLY A 125 -13.33 4.93 -10.26
CA GLY A 125 -14.46 5.08 -9.35
C GLY A 125 -14.88 6.54 -9.15
N ILE A 126 -13.90 7.44 -8.92
CA ILE A 126 -14.16 8.88 -8.78
C ILE A 126 -14.77 9.45 -10.07
N VAL A 127 -14.19 9.13 -11.23
CA VAL A 127 -14.71 9.59 -12.52
C VAL A 127 -16.15 9.12 -12.71
N ASN A 128 -16.45 7.84 -12.45
CA ASN A 128 -17.81 7.32 -12.56
C ASN A 128 -18.78 8.07 -11.62
N SER A 129 -18.36 8.33 -10.37
CA SER A 129 -19.15 9.11 -9.41
C SER A 129 -19.46 10.51 -9.92
N PHE A 130 -18.48 11.21 -10.52
CA PHE A 130 -18.71 12.53 -11.09
C PHE A 130 -19.61 12.51 -12.33
N LEU A 131 -19.46 11.50 -13.19
CA LEU A 131 -20.33 11.33 -14.36
C LEU A 131 -21.79 11.11 -13.94
N ASP A 132 -22.01 10.35 -12.88
CA ASP A 132 -23.33 10.06 -12.34
C ASP A 132 -23.96 11.28 -11.65
N GLU A 133 -23.18 12.08 -10.91
CA GLU A 133 -23.67 13.23 -10.15
C GLU A 133 -23.86 14.50 -11.00
N TYR A 134 -22.89 14.86 -11.85
CA TYR A 134 -22.87 16.17 -12.52
C TYR A 134 -23.32 16.14 -13.98
N LEU A 135 -23.12 15.01 -14.65
CA LEU A 135 -23.48 14.88 -16.07
C LEU A 135 -24.82 14.17 -16.24
N ASP A 136 -25.56 13.95 -15.13
CA ASP A 136 -26.83 13.21 -14.99
C ASP A 136 -27.02 12.31 -16.19
N SER A 137 -26.21 11.25 -16.25
CA SER A 137 -26.17 10.33 -17.37
C SER A 137 -27.43 9.44 -17.39
N SER A 138 -28.60 10.10 -17.40
CA SER A 138 -29.74 9.88 -18.28
C SER A 138 -29.46 8.95 -19.46
N PHE A 139 -28.28 8.99 -20.07
CA PHE A 139 -27.84 8.06 -21.11
C PHE A 139 -27.77 6.58 -20.66
N MET A 140 -27.11 6.25 -19.54
CA MET A 140 -27.03 4.86 -19.03
C MET A 140 -28.36 4.41 -18.41
N LYS A 141 -29.07 5.33 -17.74
CA LYS A 141 -30.46 5.09 -17.30
C LYS A 141 -31.43 4.90 -18.48
N LYS A 142 -31.21 5.54 -19.64
CA LYS A 142 -31.99 5.36 -20.88
C LYS A 142 -31.69 4.04 -21.58
N ILE A 143 -30.42 3.67 -21.72
CA ILE A 143 -30.03 2.40 -22.35
C ILE A 143 -30.62 1.23 -21.57
N ARG A 144 -30.58 1.29 -20.23
CA ARG A 144 -31.18 0.28 -19.35
C ARG A 144 -32.71 0.31 -19.28
N LYS A 145 -33.35 1.33 -19.86
CA LYS A 145 -34.82 1.44 -20.02
C LYS A 145 -35.30 1.04 -21.42
N MET A 146 -34.39 0.94 -22.39
CA MET A 146 -34.67 0.56 -23.78
C MET A 146 -34.60 -0.95 -24.02
N PHE A 147 -34.10 -1.71 -23.04
CA PHE A 147 -34.11 -3.16 -22.96
C PHE A 147 -34.74 -3.58 -21.63
#